data_AF-A0A7X5WVJ6-F1
#
_entry.id   AF-A0A7X5WVJ6-F1
#
_cell.length_a   1.000
_cell.length_b   1.000
_cell.length_c   1.000
_cell.angle_alpha   90.00
_cell.angle_beta   90.00
_cell.angle_gamma   90.00
#
_symmetry.space_group_name_H-M   'P 1'
#
loop_
_entity.id
_entity.type
_entity.pdbx_description
1 polymer ?
#
loop_
_entity_poly.entity_id
_entity_poly.type
_entity_poly.pdbx_seq_one_letter_code
_entity_poly.pdbx_strand_id
1 'polypeptide(L)'
;MSIAWPDLRRALTTDAGVNALITLEIGGEEQLSIIKDLQRHPVRRDVIHVDFLRVTADQQIEVDVPLVLVGEALEVTRADGMVDQTLYTLTVSAKPTEVPDEINVDISGLT
;
A
#
# COMPACT_ATOMS: atom_id res chain seq x y z
N MET A 1 20.08 8.57 2.26
CA MET A 1 20.25 7.16 2.62
C MET A 1 19.97 6.32 1.38
N SER A 2 20.85 5.39 1.03
CA SER A 2 20.64 4.46 -0.09
C SER A 2 20.40 3.07 0.47
N ILE A 3 19.28 2.46 0.13
CA ILE A 3 18.97 1.06 0.49
C ILE A 3 19.24 0.18 -0.73
N ALA A 4 19.83 -1.00 -0.52
CA ALA A 4 20.01 -1.95 -1.61
C ALA A 4 18.66 -2.53 -2.05
N TRP A 5 18.45 -2.63 -3.36
CA TRP A 5 17.20 -3.13 -3.94
C TRP A 5 16.75 -4.52 -3.42
N PRO A 6 17.65 -5.51 -3.22
CA PRO A 6 17.24 -6.81 -2.69
C PRO A 6 16.61 -6.74 -1.30
N ASP A 7 17.14 -5.88 -0.43
CA ASP A 7 16.66 -5.74 0.95
C ASP A 7 15.30 -5.03 0.99
N LEU A 8 15.16 -3.96 0.21
CA LEU A 8 13.89 -3.27 0.04
C LEU A 8 12.82 -4.18 -0.55
N ARG A 9 13.16 -4.95 -1.59
CA ARG A 9 12.24 -5.92 -2.21
C ARG A 9 11.77 -6.95 -1.20
N ARG A 10 12.67 -7.47 -0.37
CA ARG A 10 12.34 -8.46 0.66
C ARG A 10 11.37 -7.90 1.70
N ALA A 11 11.55 -6.65 2.12
CA ALA A 11 10.62 -5.98 3.03
C ALA A 11 9.23 -5.79 2.39
N LEU A 12 9.20 -5.37 1.13
CA LEU A 12 7.96 -5.11 0.36
C LEU A 12 7.19 -6.37 -0.08
N THR A 13 7.82 -7.54 -0.10
CA THR A 13 7.19 -8.80 -0.54
C THR A 13 6.62 -9.60 0.65
N THR A 14 6.60 -9.01 1.85
CA THR A 14 5.87 -9.60 2.98
C THR A 14 4.37 -9.45 2.77
N ASP A 15 3.57 -10.25 3.48
CA ASP A 15 2.10 -10.19 3.37
C ASP A 15 1.55 -8.77 3.63
N ALA A 16 2.26 -7.97 4.45
CA ALA A 16 1.89 -6.59 4.76
C ALA A 16 2.22 -5.56 3.65
N GLY A 17 2.94 -5.95 2.60
CA GLY A 17 3.20 -5.12 1.42
C GLY A 17 3.79 -3.74 1.73
N VAL A 18 3.14 -2.68 1.23
CA VAL A 18 3.55 -1.27 1.41
C VAL A 18 3.26 -0.76 2.82
N ASN A 19 2.31 -1.37 3.53
CA ASN A 19 1.91 -1.00 4.89
C ASN A 19 2.74 -1.70 5.97
N ALA A 20 3.74 -2.49 5.56
CA ALA A 20 4.61 -3.21 6.47
C ALA A 20 5.39 -2.26 7.40
N LEU A 21 5.43 -2.62 8.68
CA LEU A 21 6.36 -2.07 9.67
C LEU A 21 7.79 -2.51 9.33
N ILE A 22 8.67 -1.55 9.10
CA ILE A 22 10.08 -1.76 8.73
C ILE A 22 10.97 -1.14 9.81
N THR A 23 11.92 -1.93 10.32
CA THR A 23 12.97 -1.41 11.19
C THR A 23 14.16 -0.99 10.33
N LEU A 24 14.48 0.30 10.36
CA LEU A 24 15.63 0.86 9.63
C LEU A 24 16.78 1.11 10.60
N GLU A 25 17.98 0.63 10.27
CA GLU A 25 19.19 0.98 11.00
C GLU A 25 19.81 2.23 10.38
N ILE A 26 19.88 3.32 11.16
CA ILE A 26 20.41 4.61 10.71
C ILE A 26 21.45 5.07 11.74
N GLY A 27 22.73 5.07 11.35
CA GLY A 27 23.80 5.53 12.23
C GLY A 27 24.01 4.68 13.48
N GLY A 28 23.63 3.39 13.44
CA GLY A 28 23.73 2.46 14.57
C GLY A 28 22.50 2.45 15.50
N GLU A 29 21.47 3.24 15.20
CA GLU A 29 20.19 3.19 15.91
C GLU A 29 19.09 2.55 15.05
N GLU A 30 18.31 1.66 15.65
CA GLU A 30 17.12 1.08 15.02
C GLU A 30 15.93 2.03 15.15
N GLN A 31 15.25 2.30 14.04
CA GLN A 31 14.04 3.12 13.97
C GLN A 31 12.91 2.39 13.29
N LEU A 32 11.79 2.24 14.01
CA LEU A 32 10.55 1.73 13.43
C LEU A 32 9.95 2.75 12.46
N SER A 33 9.66 2.30 11.25
CA SER A 33 9.17 3.14 10.16
C SER A 33 8.18 2.38 9.30
N ILE A 34 7.38 3.09 8.53
CA ILE A 34 6.52 2.55 7.47
C ILE A 34 6.89 3.20 6.13
N ILE A 35 6.46 2.61 5.03
CA ILE A 35 6.59 3.25 3.72
C ILE A 35 5.42 4.22 3.56
N LYS A 36 5.75 5.48 3.30
CA LYS A 36 4.78 6.53 3.01
C LYS A 36 4.52 6.66 1.52
N ASP A 37 5.57 6.63 0.72
CA ASP A 37 5.48 6.73 -0.74
C ASP A 37 6.53 5.84 -1.41
N LEU A 38 6.15 5.21 -2.52
CA LEU A 38 7.00 4.34 -3.31
C LEU A 38 6.92 4.74 -4.78
N GLN A 39 7.93 5.45 -5.26
CA GLN A 39 7.99 5.90 -6.64
C GLN A 39 8.67 4.86 -7.52
N ARG A 40 7.95 4.41 -8.54
CA ARG A 40 8.43 3.44 -9.54
C ARG A 40 8.57 4.09 -10.90
N HIS A 41 9.59 3.67 -11.64
CA HIS A 41 9.77 4.08 -13.01
C HIS A 41 8.58 3.57 -13.85
N PRO A 42 7.86 4.43 -14.60
CA PRO A 42 6.61 4.06 -15.27
C PRO A 42 6.78 2.92 -16.30
N VAL A 43 7.92 2.91 -17.01
CA VAL A 43 8.25 1.87 -18.00
C VAL A 43 9.05 0.71 -17.41
N ARG A 44 10.18 0.99 -16.73
CA ARG A 44 11.12 -0.04 -16.26
C ARG A 44 10.64 -0.77 -15.00
N ARG A 45 9.68 -0.19 -14.26
CA ARG A 45 9.16 -0.68 -12.96
C ARG A 45 10.19 -0.75 -11.83
N ASP A 46 11.40 -0.24 -12.05
CA ASP A 46 12.42 -0.06 -11.01
C ASP A 46 11.94 0.97 -9.98
N VAL A 47 12.22 0.76 -8.69
CA VAL A 47 11.95 1.76 -7.67
C VAL A 47 13.01 2.86 -7.73
N ILE A 48 12.55 4.11 -7.87
CA ILE A 48 13.40 5.30 -7.97
C ILE A 48 13.58 5.95 -6.61
N HIS A 49 12.50 6.03 -5.83
CA HIS A 49 12.47 6.70 -4.54
C HIS A 49 11.54 5.97 -3.57
N VAL A 50 11.92 5.94 -2.31
CA VAL A 50 11.09 5.43 -1.22
C VAL A 50 11.13 6.42 -0.07
N ASP A 51 9.97 6.86 0.34
CA ASP A 51 9.80 7.66 1.55
C ASP A 51 9.41 6.78 2.71
N PHE A 52 10.18 6.89 3.79
CA PHE A 52 9.88 6.25 5.05
C PHE A 52 9.37 7.29 6.04
N LEU A 53 8.30 6.94 6.75
CA LEU A 53 7.81 7.72 7.88
C LEU A 53 8.18 6.97 9.16
N ARG A 54 8.97 7.62 10.02
CA ARG A 54 9.24 7.10 11.37
C ARG A 54 7.94 7.11 12.17
N VAL A 55 7.62 5.98 12.80
CA VAL A 55 6.39 5.82 13.57
C VAL A 55 6.69 5.26 14.96
N THR A 56 5.76 5.49 15.87
CA THR A 56 5.69 4.78 17.15
C THR A 56 4.45 3.90 17.14
N ALA A 57 4.49 2.75 17.82
CA ALA A 57 3.42 1.75 17.75
C ALA A 57 2.03 2.29 18.18
N ASP A 58 2.01 3.32 19.03
CA ASP A 58 0.78 3.92 19.56
C ASP A 58 0.32 5.17 18.80
N GLN A 59 1.10 5.67 17.84
CA GLN A 59 0.77 6.89 17.12
C GLN A 59 -0.22 6.61 15.99
N GLN A 60 -1.23 7.47 15.84
CA GLN A 60 -2.13 7.43 14.69
C GLN A 60 -1.40 7.96 13.45
N ILE A 61 -1.48 7.23 12.35
CA ILE A 61 -0.84 7.56 11.07
C ILE A 61 -1.87 7.61 9.96
N GLU A 62 -1.64 8.48 8.99
CA GLU A 62 -2.41 8.54 7.75
C GLU A 62 -1.62 7.86 6.63
N VAL A 63 -2.21 6.83 6.04
CA VAL A 63 -1.60 6.03 4.97
C VAL A 63 -2.61 5.70 3.89
N ASP A 64 -2.13 5.60 2.65
CA ASP A 64 -2.95 5.25 1.51
C ASP A 64 -3.04 3.72 1.38
N VAL A 65 -4.23 3.18 1.60
CA VAL A 65 -4.50 1.75 1.47
C VAL A 65 -5.11 1.47 0.10
N PRO A 66 -4.60 0.47 -0.66
CA PRO A 66 -5.15 0.11 -1.96
C PRO A 66 -6.57 -0.45 -1.85
N LEU A 67 -7.43 -0.04 -2.79
CA LEU A 67 -8.79 -0.57 -2.97
C LEU A 67 -8.76 -1.70 -3.99
N VAL A 68 -9.21 -2.89 -3.60
CA VAL A 68 -9.31 -4.06 -4.46
C VAL A 68 -10.79 -4.36 -4.70
N LEU A 69 -11.21 -4.29 -5.96
CA LEU A 69 -12.57 -4.65 -6.34
C LEU A 69 -12.70 -6.17 -6.37
N VAL A 70 -13.68 -6.71 -5.66
CA VAL A 70 -13.98 -8.13 -5.60
C VAL A 70 -15.42 -8.40 -6.08
N GLY A 71 -15.65 -9.57 -6.66
CA GLY A 71 -16.95 -9.93 -7.24
C GLY A 71 -17.10 -9.55 -8.72
N GLU A 72 -18.16 -10.06 -9.34
CA GLU A 72 -18.52 -9.74 -10.74
C GLU A 72 -19.69 -8.75 -10.75
N ALA A 73 -19.52 -7.60 -11.41
CA ALA A 73 -20.61 -6.65 -11.62
C ALA A 73 -21.56 -7.16 -12.72
N LEU A 74 -22.83 -7.37 -12.36
CA LEU A 74 -23.83 -8.03 -13.21
C LEU A 74 -24.03 -7.35 -14.56
N GLU A 75 -24.05 -6.02 -14.60
CA GLU A 75 -24.22 -5.26 -15.86
C GLU A 75 -22.96 -5.27 -16.74
N VAL A 76 -21.75 -5.38 -16.16
CA VAL A 76 -20.53 -5.55 -16.96
C VAL A 76 -20.59 -6.87 -17.72
N THR A 77 -21.09 -7.93 -17.07
CA THR A 77 -21.18 -9.25 -17.68
C THR A 77 -22.41 -9.41 -18.59
N ARG A 78 -23.53 -8.71 -18.33
CA ARG A 78 -24.82 -8.95 -18.99
C ARG A 78 -25.33 -7.84 -19.90
N ALA A 79 -24.86 -6.60 -19.73
CA ALA A 79 -25.43 -5.42 -20.36
C ALA A 79 -24.40 -4.52 -21.07
N ASP A 80 -23.19 -5.03 -21.32
CA ASP A 80 -22.07 -4.26 -21.91
C ASP A 80 -21.69 -3.02 -21.06
N GLY A 81 -21.92 -3.10 -19.74
CA GLY A 81 -21.56 -2.07 -18.78
C GLY A 81 -20.06 -1.99 -18.52
N MET A 82 -19.59 -0.85 -18.01
CA MET A 82 -18.19 -0.66 -17.60
C MET A 82 -18.15 -0.21 -16.14
N VAL A 83 -17.26 -0.82 -15.35
CA VAL A 83 -16.91 -0.31 -14.01
C VAL A 83 -15.76 0.67 -14.17
N ASP A 84 -15.99 1.92 -13.77
CA ASP A 84 -14.96 2.95 -13.70
C ASP A 84 -14.51 3.15 -12.25
N GLN A 85 -13.29 2.75 -11.94
CA GLN A 85 -12.69 2.95 -10.62
C GLN A 85 -12.01 4.31 -10.57
N THR A 86 -12.71 5.31 -10.04
CA THR A 86 -12.16 6.68 -9.91
C THR A 86 -11.07 6.77 -8.83
N LEU A 87 -11.14 5.92 -7.80
CA LEU A 87 -10.20 5.90 -6.68
C LEU A 87 -9.57 4.52 -6.54
N TYR A 88 -8.24 4.47 -6.60
CA TYR A 88 -7.45 3.23 -6.46
C TYR A 88 -6.90 3.05 -5.04
N THR A 89 -6.84 4.12 -4.27
CA THR A 89 -6.36 4.14 -2.89
C THR A 89 -7.28 4.99 -2.03
N LEU A 90 -7.34 4.68 -0.75
CA LEU A 90 -8.08 5.45 0.25
C LEU A 90 -7.16 5.77 1.42
N THR A 91 -7.09 7.04 1.77
CA THR A 91 -6.31 7.50 2.93
C THR A 91 -7.04 7.09 4.21
N VAL A 92 -6.42 6.21 4.99
CA VAL A 92 -6.95 5.70 6.26
C VAL A 92 -6.12 6.25 7.41
N SER A 93 -6.79 6.63 8.50
CA SER A 93 -6.16 6.97 9.77
C SER A 93 -6.26 5.79 10.74
N ALA A 94 -5.14 5.14 11.03
CA ALA A 94 -5.08 3.97 11.92
C ALA A 94 -3.74 3.91 12.67
N LYS A 95 -3.62 3.03 13.66
CA LYS A 95 -2.32 2.70 14.25
C LYS A 95 -1.51 1.87 13.25
N PRO A 96 -0.16 1.96 13.23
CA PRO A 96 0.67 1.18 12.33
C PRO A 96 0.43 -0.33 12.39
N THR A 97 0.00 -0.86 13.54
CA THR A 97 -0.30 -2.28 13.73
C THR A 97 -1.70 -2.69 13.26
N GLU A 98 -2.57 -1.73 12.94
CA GLU A 98 -3.97 -1.92 12.58
C GLU A 98 -4.27 -1.47 11.14
N VAL A 99 -3.26 -0.99 10.40
CA VAL A 99 -3.41 -0.63 8.99
C VAL A 99 -3.69 -1.91 8.19
N PRO A 100 -4.80 -1.98 7.44
CA PRO A 100 -5.06 -3.10 6.54
C PRO A 100 -4.17 -3.05 5.30
N ASP A 101 -3.82 -4.20 4.76
CA ASP A 101 -2.99 -4.30 3.55
C ASP A 101 -3.74 -3.84 2.29
N GLU A 102 -5.03 -4.14 2.24
CA GLU A 102 -5.96 -3.74 1.18
C GLU A 102 -7.39 -3.61 1.73
N ILE A 103 -8.22 -2.85 1.03
CA ILE A 103 -9.65 -2.75 1.30
C ILE A 103 -10.40 -3.42 0.14
N ASN A 104 -11.06 -4.53 0.45
CA ASN A 104 -11.87 -5.26 -0.51
C ASN A 104 -13.26 -4.61 -0.66
N VAL A 105 -13.60 -4.22 -1.89
CA VAL A 105 -14.88 -3.59 -2.24
C VAL A 105 -15.68 -4.55 -3.11
N ASP A 106 -16.80 -5.04 -2.59
CA ASP A 106 -17.70 -5.92 -3.33
C ASP A 106 -18.51 -5.14 -4.37
N ILE A 107 -18.31 -5.47 -5.64
CA ILE A 107 -19.00 -4.86 -6.79
C ILE A 107 -20.15 -5.71 -7.33
N SER A 108 -20.45 -6.87 -6.74
CA SER A 108 -21.54 -7.73 -7.21
C SER A 108 -22.94 -7.14 -7.02
N GLY A 109 -23.08 -6.13 -6.17
CA GLY A 109 -24.31 -5.35 -6.01
C GLY A 109 -24.51 -4.25 -7.05
N LEU A 110 -23.55 -3.98 -7.94
CA LEU A 110 -23.69 -2.97 -9.00
C LEU A 110 -24.63 -3.50 -10.09
N THR A 111 -25.85 -2.96 -10.07
CA THR A 111 -26.94 -3.14 -11.05
C THR A 111 -26.97 -2.04 -12.09
#